data_AF-A0A8H4BIZ6-F1
#
_entry.id   AF-A0A8H4BIZ6-F1
#
_cell.length_a   1.000
_cell.length_b   1.000
_cell.length_c   1.000
_cell.angle_alpha   90.00
_cell.angle_beta   90.00
_cell.angle_gamma   90.00
#
_symmetry.space_group_name_H-M   'P 1'
#
loop_
_entity.id
_entity.type
_entity.pdbx_description
1 polymer ?
#
loop_
_entity_poly.entity_id
_entity_poly.type
_entity_poly.pdbx_seq_one_letter_code
_entity_poly.pdbx_strand_id
1 'polypeptide(L)'
;MRLSCSVCLEEVTEDTELVALTVCGHVFDKECIGQCMRTMGKCPLCNHSMAGISPAYQRVYFSVLEGNGDDKSALMAVKKELATAQDEIDTLNREYDDLALKWTVAKDELNAIQSEKTQLEKDSALKDAQIDKLTHNWQTSKARNKDDINTMNLKLISKQKSIDLLSKNLHKSNKRIKSLKDELDALKPAGNQDSTFTPKSRYRDQNFKSKYYDLNKDHRALKDKMSQLEKKFIDLTLKTPSPSSSSLVSKTEKSLQSNIQLLEKQLHTSITKEQELVKEVTRFEQLEQDAVKEKKELQAKLANAEAKVASLERGGDQKDESPRQETECLLG
;
A
#
# COMPACT_ATOMS: atom_id res chain seq x y z
N MET A 1 40.15 58.79 46.02
CA MET A 1 41.09 59.23 44.97
C MET A 1 40.32 59.27 43.67
N ARG A 2 40.22 60.42 42.97
CA ARG A 2 39.49 60.50 41.69
C ARG A 2 40.42 60.07 40.56
N LEU A 3 40.02 59.07 39.79
CA LEU A 3 40.76 58.62 38.60
C LEU A 3 40.23 59.40 37.39
N SER A 4 41.11 59.86 36.51
CA SER A 4 40.74 60.55 35.27
C SER A 4 41.55 59.99 34.10
N CYS A 5 40.92 59.92 32.93
CA CYS A 5 41.58 59.42 31.73
C CYS A 5 42.52 60.49 31.16
N SER A 6 43.80 60.16 30.98
CA SER A 6 44.78 61.15 30.52
C SER A 6 44.66 61.55 29.03
N VAL A 7 43.71 60.95 28.29
CA VAL A 7 43.44 61.27 26.88
C VAL A 7 42.27 62.24 26.73
N CYS A 8 41.10 61.94 27.32
CA CYS A 8 39.93 62.83 27.29
C CYS A 8 39.87 63.81 28.46
N LEU A 9 40.66 63.56 29.52
CA LEU A 9 40.71 64.34 30.77
C LEU A 9 39.41 64.29 31.60
N GLU A 10 38.46 63.42 31.24
CA GLU A 10 37.23 63.23 31.99
C GLU A 10 37.46 62.38 33.24
N GLU A 11 36.68 62.65 34.30
CA GLU A 11 36.67 61.82 35.51
C GLU A 11 35.99 60.48 35.22
N VAL A 12 36.59 59.40 35.70
CA VAL A 12 36.05 58.05 35.54
C VAL A 12 34.77 57.90 36.35
N THR A 13 33.70 57.47 35.69
CA THR A 13 32.42 57.12 36.31
C THR A 13 32.24 55.60 36.39
N GLU A 14 31.25 55.13 37.16
CA GLU A 14 30.94 53.70 37.33
C GLU A 14 30.65 52.97 36.01
N ASP A 15 30.10 53.70 35.03
CA ASP A 15 29.76 53.17 33.70
C ASP A 15 30.94 53.18 32.71
N THR A 16 32.08 53.78 33.09
CA THR A 16 33.23 53.93 32.21
C THR A 16 34.03 52.63 32.10
N GLU A 17 34.13 52.07 30.90
CA GLU A 17 34.98 50.89 30.66
C GLU A 17 36.47 51.25 30.68
N LEU A 18 37.13 50.94 31.79
CA LEU A 18 38.57 51.14 31.94
C LEU A 18 39.39 49.94 31.49
N VAL A 19 40.51 50.24 30.84
CA VAL A 19 41.49 49.24 30.41
C VAL A 19 42.90 49.69 30.76
N ALA A 20 43.76 48.75 31.11
CA ALA A 20 45.20 48.96 31.28
C ALA A 20 45.97 48.43 30.07
N LEU A 21 46.96 49.18 29.59
CA LEU A 21 47.90 48.68 28.59
C LEU A 21 48.74 47.55 29.18
N THR A 22 48.89 46.45 28.44
CA THR A 22 49.52 45.23 28.95
C THR A 22 51.01 45.37 29.26
N VAL A 23 51.70 46.34 28.65
CA VAL A 23 53.15 46.52 28.85
C VAL A 23 53.48 47.51 29.96
N CYS A 24 52.78 48.65 29.99
CA CYS A 24 53.12 49.74 30.91
C CYS A 24 52.13 49.92 32.06
N GLY A 25 51.01 49.18 32.07
CA GLY A 25 50.02 49.21 33.15
C GLY A 25 49.19 50.50 33.25
N HIS A 26 49.51 51.53 32.46
CA HIS A 26 48.73 52.77 32.40
C HIS A 26 47.27 52.53 32.01
N VAL A 27 46.36 53.16 32.75
CA VAL A 27 44.90 52.98 32.66
C VAL A 27 44.28 54.15 31.89
N PHE A 28 43.33 53.81 31.01
CA PHE A 28 42.60 54.74 30.17
C PHE A 28 41.18 54.21 29.95
N ASP A 29 40.28 55.06 29.47
CA ASP A 29 39.02 54.57 28.90
C ASP A 29 39.32 53.76 27.65
N LYS A 30 38.58 52.67 27.47
CA LYS A 30 38.73 51.73 26.35
C LYS A 30 38.66 52.43 24.99
N GLU A 31 37.73 53.37 24.84
CA GLU A 31 37.52 54.10 23.59
C GLU A 31 38.72 55.00 23.27
N CYS A 32 39.13 55.80 24.27
CA CYS A 32 40.25 56.72 24.20
C CYS A 32 41.56 56.03 23.80
N ILE A 33 41.91 54.94 24.51
CA ILE A 33 43.16 54.23 24.20
C ILE A 33 43.06 53.39 22.93
N GLY A 34 41.88 52.87 22.60
CA GLY A 34 41.63 52.17 21.34
C GLY A 34 41.92 53.05 20.14
N GLN A 35 41.53 54.33 20.19
CA GLN A 35 41.84 55.32 19.15
C GLN A 35 43.36 55.60 19.07
N CYS A 36 44.02 55.77 20.22
CA CYS A 36 45.47 56.01 20.28
C CYS A 36 46.28 54.84 19.71
N MET A 37 45.86 53.59 19.99
CA MET A 37 46.52 52.40 19.46
C MET A 37 46.37 52.27 17.95
N ARG A 38 45.21 52.63 17.38
CA ARG A 38 44.99 52.62 15.92
C ARG A 38 45.89 53.62 15.18
N THR A 39 46.15 54.78 15.79
CA THR A 39 46.90 55.87 15.13
C THR A 39 48.40 55.79 15.38
N MET A 40 48.84 55.56 16.62
CA MET A 40 50.25 55.68 17.02
C MET A 40 50.88 54.35 17.45
N GLY A 41 50.09 53.38 17.90
CA GLY A 41 50.59 52.10 18.42
C GLY A 41 51.52 52.24 19.63
N LYS A 42 51.39 53.34 20.40
CA LYS A 42 52.23 53.66 21.56
C LYS A 42 51.39 54.22 22.70
N CYS A 43 51.85 54.02 23.93
CA CYS A 43 51.20 54.59 25.12
C CYS A 43 51.28 56.13 25.11
N PRO A 44 50.16 56.86 25.29
CA PRO A 44 50.17 58.33 25.37
C PRO A 44 50.98 58.90 26.54
N LEU A 45 51.13 58.15 27.63
CA LEU A 45 51.81 58.61 28.84
C LEU A 45 53.32 58.36 28.83
N CYS A 46 53.75 57.17 28.41
CA CYS A 46 55.17 56.78 28.46
C CYS A 46 55.80 56.48 27.10
N ASN A 47 55.04 56.62 26.01
CA ASN A 47 55.47 56.39 24.63
C ASN A 47 55.99 54.96 24.35
N HIS A 48 55.69 54.01 25.24
CA HIS A 48 56.06 52.61 25.08
C HIS A 48 55.31 52.00 23.89
N SER A 49 56.01 51.25 23.03
CA SER A 49 55.40 50.66 21.84
C SER A 49 54.58 49.42 22.20
N MET A 50 53.38 49.35 21.65
CA MET A 50 52.45 48.23 21.78
C MET A 50 52.42 47.37 20.50
N ALA A 51 53.35 47.61 19.57
CA ALA A 51 53.41 46.89 18.30
C ALA A 51 53.72 45.41 18.53
N GLY A 52 52.84 44.54 18.00
CA GLY A 52 53.01 43.08 18.08
C GLY A 52 52.51 42.44 19.38
N ILE A 53 51.77 43.16 20.23
CA ILE A 53 51.30 42.66 21.54
C ILE A 53 49.79 42.43 21.50
N SER A 54 49.37 41.18 21.73
CA SER A 54 47.95 40.78 21.70
C SER A 54 47.61 39.94 22.94
N PRO A 55 46.64 40.37 23.78
CA PRO A 55 45.89 41.63 23.69
C PRO A 55 46.75 42.86 24.08
N ALA A 56 46.54 44.00 23.41
CA ALA A 56 47.27 45.24 23.68
C ALA A 56 46.84 45.93 25.00
N TYR A 57 45.63 45.66 25.45
CA TYR A 57 45.10 46.15 26.73
C TYR A 57 44.14 45.13 27.34
N GLN A 58 44.00 45.19 28.66
CA GLN A 58 43.09 44.34 29.45
C GLN A 58 42.11 45.20 30.23
N ARG A 59 40.87 44.75 30.35
CA ARG A 59 39.85 45.42 31.16
C ARG A 59 40.23 45.37 32.64
N VAL A 60 40.12 46.49 33.32
CA VAL A 60 40.42 46.61 34.75
C VAL A 60 39.13 46.95 35.48
N TYR A 61 38.90 46.26 36.60
CA TYR A 61 37.84 46.56 37.53
C TYR A 61 38.47 47.05 38.82
N PHE A 62 38.09 48.24 39.27
CA PHE A 62 38.46 48.71 40.59
C PHE A 62 37.44 48.17 41.58
N SER A 63 37.87 47.24 42.44
CA SER A 63 37.05 46.85 43.59
C SER A 63 37.02 48.02 44.56
N VAL A 64 35.91 48.74 44.64
CA VAL A 64 35.68 49.72 45.70
C VAL A 64 35.61 48.94 47.01
N LEU A 65 36.74 48.82 47.70
CA LEU A 65 36.83 48.31 49.07
C LEU A 65 36.59 49.48 50.04
N GLU A 66 35.48 50.19 49.89
CA GLU A 66 34.93 51.00 50.97
C GLU A 66 33.85 50.15 51.63
N GLY A 67 34.27 49.42 52.66
CA GLY A 67 33.45 48.39 53.29
C GLY A 67 32.20 48.95 53.96
N ASN A 68 31.05 48.49 53.47
CA ASN A 68 29.91 48.13 54.32
C ASN A 68 29.59 46.65 54.09
N GLY A 69 29.09 45.95 55.13
CA GLY A 69 28.80 44.51 55.09
C GLY A 69 27.81 44.06 54.01
N ASP A 70 27.14 44.99 53.35
CA ASP A 70 26.09 44.77 52.36
C ASP A 70 26.63 44.33 50.99
N ASP A 71 27.85 44.74 50.59
CA ASP A 71 28.41 44.39 49.27
C ASP A 71 28.81 42.92 49.17
N LYS A 72 29.23 42.31 50.29
CA LYS A 72 29.46 40.85 50.35
C LYS A 72 28.16 40.08 50.23
N SER A 73 27.06 40.63 50.75
CA SER A 73 25.72 40.04 50.62
C SER A 73 25.25 40.10 49.16
N ALA A 74 25.41 41.25 48.50
CA ALA A 74 25.12 41.42 47.08
C ALA A 74 25.98 40.52 46.19
N LEU A 75 27.29 40.41 46.45
CA LEU A 75 28.19 39.51 45.71
C LEU A 75 27.81 38.03 45.90
N MET A 76 27.39 37.63 47.11
CA MET A 76 26.91 36.27 47.35
C MET A 76 25.57 36.00 46.64
N ALA A 77 24.68 37.00 46.55
CA ALA A 77 23.44 36.91 45.79
C ALA A 77 23.73 36.70 44.30
N VAL A 78 24.60 37.52 43.69
CA VAL A 78 24.99 37.37 42.28
C VAL A 78 25.70 36.05 42.02
N LYS A 79 26.56 35.57 42.94
CA LYS A 79 27.20 34.25 42.81
C LYS A 79 26.19 33.11 42.88
N LYS A 80 25.16 33.24 43.72
CA LYS A 80 24.08 32.26 43.82
C LYS A 80 23.26 32.25 42.54
N GLU A 81 22.92 33.42 42.00
CA GLU A 81 22.21 33.56 40.71
C GLU A 81 23.03 33.00 39.55
N LEU A 82 24.35 33.23 39.53
CA LEU A 82 25.25 32.65 38.54
C LEU A 82 25.27 31.11 38.63
N ALA A 83 25.28 30.55 39.85
CA ALA A 83 25.23 29.11 40.05
C ALA A 83 23.87 28.53 39.59
N THR A 84 22.75 29.18 39.90
CA THR A 84 21.44 28.73 39.42
C THR A 84 21.32 28.80 37.91
N ALA A 85 21.81 29.88 37.29
CA ALA A 85 21.82 30.00 35.83
C ALA A 85 22.73 28.93 35.18
N GLN A 86 23.85 28.58 35.81
CA GLN A 86 24.72 27.50 35.34
C GLN A 86 24.02 26.13 35.42
N ASP A 87 23.31 25.84 36.51
CA ASP A 87 22.54 24.60 36.67
C ASP A 87 21.39 24.52 35.64
N GLU A 88 20.74 25.65 35.33
CA GLU A 88 19.72 25.75 34.28
C GLU A 88 20.31 25.47 32.90
N ILE A 89 21.46 26.06 32.57
CA ILE A 89 22.18 25.78 31.31
C ILE A 89 22.52 24.29 31.20
N ASP A 90 23.05 23.69 32.27
CA ASP A 90 23.40 22.27 32.28
C ASP A 90 22.17 21.38 32.12
N THR A 91 21.03 21.79 32.67
CA THR A 91 19.75 21.08 32.51
C THR A 91 19.26 21.17 31.06
N LEU A 92 19.23 22.37 30.48
CA LEU A 92 18.81 22.59 29.10
C LEU A 92 19.72 21.87 28.10
N ASN A 93 21.02 21.81 28.36
CA ASN A 93 21.96 21.06 27.53
C ASN A 93 21.64 19.55 27.53
N ARG A 94 21.32 18.98 28.69
CA ARG A 94 20.91 17.56 28.78
C ARG A 94 19.60 17.30 28.02
N GLU A 95 18.64 18.21 28.14
CA GLU A 95 17.38 18.11 27.39
C GLU A 95 17.61 18.22 25.88
N TYR A 96 18.49 19.12 25.44
CA TYR A 96 18.89 19.24 24.05
C TYR A 96 19.52 17.95 23.52
N ASP A 97 20.44 17.35 24.28
CA ASP A 97 21.10 16.10 23.91
C ASP A 97 20.09 14.93 23.81
N ASP A 98 19.16 14.82 24.76
CA ASP A 98 18.08 13.82 24.71
C ASP A 98 17.16 14.02 23.49
N LEU A 99 16.81 15.26 23.19
CA LEU A 99 15.99 15.59 22.02
C LEU A 99 16.73 15.30 20.71
N ALA A 100 18.02 15.60 20.65
CA ALA A 100 18.87 15.29 19.51
C ALA A 100 18.95 13.77 19.28
N LEU A 101 19.11 12.99 20.35
CA LEU A 101 19.09 11.53 20.27
C LEU A 101 17.74 11.02 19.76
N LYS A 102 16.62 11.49 20.32
CA LYS A 102 15.27 11.13 19.87
C LYS A 102 15.05 11.46 18.39
N TRP A 103 15.52 12.63 17.94
CA TRP A 103 15.43 13.02 16.54
C TRP A 103 16.23 12.10 15.62
N THR A 104 17.43 11.69 16.02
CA THR A 104 18.24 10.74 15.23
C THR A 104 17.57 9.38 15.10
N VAL A 105 17.03 8.83 16.19
CA VAL A 105 16.30 7.55 16.18
C VAL A 105 15.07 7.64 15.27
N ALA A 106 14.24 8.67 15.44
CA ALA A 106 13.05 8.87 14.62
C ALA A 106 13.39 9.06 13.13
N LYS A 107 14.52 9.69 12.83
CA LYS A 107 15.01 9.87 11.46
C LYS A 107 15.46 8.54 10.84
N ASP A 108 16.15 7.70 11.61
CA ASP A 108 16.59 6.38 11.14
C ASP A 108 15.40 5.44 10.93
N GLU A 109 14.42 5.46 11.84
CA GLU A 109 13.14 4.76 11.68
C GLU A 109 12.40 5.22 10.42
N LEU A 110 12.32 6.53 10.17
CA LEU A 110 11.71 7.08 8.96
C LEU A 110 12.42 6.60 7.69
N ASN A 111 13.75 6.58 7.69
CA ASN A 111 14.54 6.08 6.56
C ASN A 111 14.31 4.58 6.33
N ALA A 112 14.23 3.79 7.41
CA ALA A 112 13.95 2.36 7.34
C ALA A 112 12.56 2.10 6.73
N ILE A 113 11.53 2.78 7.24
CA ILE A 113 10.15 2.70 6.72
C ILE A 113 10.10 3.12 5.25
N GLN A 114 10.82 4.18 4.87
CA GLN A 114 10.87 4.63 3.48
C GLN A 114 11.53 3.59 2.58
N SER A 115 12.60 2.93 3.04
CA SER A 115 13.24 1.85 2.27
C SER A 115 12.29 0.66 2.08
N GLU A 116 11.58 0.26 3.12
CA GLU A 116 10.59 -0.83 3.08
C GLU A 116 9.45 -0.50 2.14
N LYS A 117 8.91 0.72 2.21
CA LYS A 117 7.89 1.22 1.27
C LYS A 117 8.34 1.10 -0.18
N THR A 118 9.55 1.55 -0.51
CA THR A 118 10.05 1.46 -1.89
C THR A 118 10.24 0.02 -2.37
N GLN A 119 10.52 -0.91 -1.45
CA GLN A 119 10.62 -2.33 -1.78
C GLN A 119 9.23 -2.92 -2.04
N LEU A 120 8.25 -2.62 -1.19
CA LEU A 120 6.86 -3.07 -1.37
C LEU A 120 6.25 -2.52 -2.67
N GLU A 121 6.54 -1.27 -3.03
CA GLU A 121 6.11 -0.68 -4.31
C GLU A 121 6.68 -1.44 -5.53
N LYS A 122 7.95 -1.84 -5.49
CA LYS A 122 8.56 -2.66 -6.55
C LYS A 122 7.95 -4.05 -6.64
N ASP A 123 7.72 -4.68 -5.48
CA ASP A 123 7.12 -6.00 -5.42
C ASP A 123 5.67 -5.98 -5.93
N SER A 124 4.89 -4.93 -5.59
CA SER A 124 3.56 -4.71 -6.13
C SER A 124 3.59 -4.59 -7.66
N ALA A 125 4.47 -3.74 -8.20
CA ALA A 125 4.61 -3.57 -9.65
C ALA A 125 4.98 -4.88 -10.37
N LEU A 126 5.82 -5.72 -9.75
CA LEU A 126 6.15 -7.04 -10.30
C LEU A 126 4.93 -7.97 -10.33
N LYS A 127 4.10 -7.95 -9.27
CA LYS A 127 2.87 -8.75 -9.20
C LYS A 127 1.84 -8.28 -10.21
N ASP A 128 1.69 -6.97 -10.40
CA ASP A 128 0.80 -6.40 -11.42
C ASP A 128 1.21 -6.85 -12.83
N ALA A 129 2.50 -6.77 -13.16
CA ALA A 129 3.02 -7.27 -14.44
C ALA A 129 2.77 -8.79 -14.63
N GLN A 130 2.82 -9.57 -13.54
CA GLN A 130 2.49 -11.00 -13.58
C GLN A 130 1.00 -11.22 -13.83
N ILE A 131 0.13 -10.45 -13.20
CA ILE A 131 -1.33 -10.48 -13.40
C ILE A 131 -1.67 -10.12 -14.85
N ASP A 132 -1.07 -9.06 -15.39
CA ASP A 132 -1.27 -8.65 -16.79
C ASP A 132 -0.89 -9.76 -17.76
N LYS A 133 0.25 -10.42 -17.53
CA LYS A 133 0.71 -11.54 -18.36
C LYS A 133 -0.26 -12.73 -18.30
N LEU A 134 -0.73 -13.09 -17.10
CA LEU A 134 -1.70 -14.17 -16.93
C LEU A 134 -3.04 -13.82 -17.58
N THR A 135 -3.49 -12.58 -17.44
CA THR A 135 -4.72 -12.07 -18.05
C THR A 135 -4.63 -12.13 -19.57
N HIS A 136 -3.54 -11.66 -20.15
CA HIS A 136 -3.30 -11.74 -21.60
C HIS A 136 -3.30 -13.20 -22.10
N ASN A 137 -2.62 -14.10 -21.38
CA ASN A 137 -2.56 -15.52 -21.74
C ASN A 137 -3.95 -16.18 -21.67
N TRP A 138 -4.72 -15.88 -20.62
CA TRP A 138 -6.08 -16.38 -20.47
C TRP A 138 -7.00 -15.88 -21.59
N GLN A 139 -6.95 -14.58 -21.91
CA GLN A 139 -7.72 -13.99 -23.01
C GLN A 139 -7.37 -14.63 -24.35
N THR A 140 -6.07 -14.83 -24.60
CA THR A 140 -5.57 -15.47 -25.82
C THR A 140 -6.06 -16.92 -25.91
N SER A 141 -5.96 -17.69 -24.82
CA SER A 141 -6.44 -19.08 -24.78
C SER A 141 -7.96 -19.16 -24.95
N LYS A 142 -8.70 -18.21 -24.37
CA LYS A 142 -10.15 -18.12 -24.51
C LYS A 142 -10.57 -17.85 -25.95
N ALA A 143 -9.88 -16.94 -26.65
CA ALA A 143 -10.13 -16.66 -28.06
C ALA A 143 -9.85 -17.90 -28.93
N ARG A 144 -8.70 -18.55 -28.73
CA ARG A 144 -8.35 -19.79 -29.45
C ARG A 144 -9.38 -20.90 -29.24
N ASN A 145 -9.79 -21.15 -28.00
CA ASN A 145 -10.81 -22.17 -27.71
C ASN A 145 -12.16 -21.83 -28.36
N LYS A 146 -12.54 -20.55 -28.41
CA LYS A 146 -13.77 -20.13 -29.10
C LYS A 146 -13.69 -20.41 -30.60
N ASP A 147 -12.56 -20.12 -31.23
CA ASP A 147 -12.35 -20.39 -32.66
C ASP A 147 -12.33 -21.90 -32.97
N ASP A 148 -11.74 -22.71 -32.09
CA ASP A 148 -11.75 -24.17 -32.20
C ASP A 148 -13.17 -24.73 -32.09
N ILE A 149 -13.97 -24.25 -31.13
CA ILE A 149 -15.38 -24.62 -30.96
C ILE A 149 -16.19 -24.24 -32.21
N ASN A 150 -16.01 -23.02 -32.73
CA ASN A 150 -16.68 -22.57 -33.94
C ASN A 150 -16.32 -23.46 -35.14
N THR A 151 -15.04 -23.80 -35.28
CA THR A 151 -14.54 -24.69 -36.34
C THR A 151 -15.14 -26.10 -36.23
N MET A 152 -15.22 -26.65 -35.01
CA MET A 152 -15.85 -27.94 -34.76
C MET A 152 -17.35 -27.92 -35.07
N ASN A 153 -18.06 -26.87 -34.66
CA ASN A 153 -19.48 -26.70 -34.95
C ASN A 153 -19.76 -26.64 -36.46
N LEU A 154 -18.95 -25.92 -37.23
CA LEU A 154 -19.07 -25.88 -38.69
C LEU A 154 -18.88 -27.27 -39.32
N LYS A 155 -17.89 -28.03 -38.86
CA LYS A 155 -17.69 -29.42 -39.30
C LYS A 155 -18.90 -30.29 -38.95
N LEU A 156 -19.44 -30.14 -37.74
CA LEU A 156 -20.58 -30.91 -37.25
C LEU A 156 -21.85 -30.63 -38.09
N ILE A 157 -22.11 -29.36 -38.41
CA ILE A 157 -23.20 -28.95 -39.32
C ILE A 157 -23.03 -29.57 -40.71
N SER A 158 -21.82 -29.57 -41.27
CA SER A 158 -21.53 -30.20 -42.57
C SER A 158 -21.79 -31.72 -42.55
N LYS A 159 -21.36 -32.40 -41.48
CA LYS A 159 -21.64 -33.83 -41.28
C LYS A 159 -23.13 -34.10 -41.14
N GLN A 160 -23.85 -33.29 -40.37
CA GLN A 160 -25.30 -33.42 -40.20
C GLN A 160 -26.04 -33.32 -41.54
N LYS A 161 -25.71 -32.32 -42.37
CA LYS A 161 -26.28 -32.19 -43.73
C LYS A 161 -26.04 -33.43 -44.60
N SER A 162 -24.87 -34.05 -44.45
CA SER A 162 -24.51 -35.28 -45.18
C SER A 162 -25.36 -36.47 -44.71
N ILE A 163 -25.56 -36.60 -43.39
CA ILE A 163 -26.43 -37.60 -42.79
C ILE A 163 -27.87 -37.41 -43.29
N ASP A 164 -28.41 -36.20 -43.24
CA ASP A 164 -29.78 -35.90 -43.69
C ASP A 164 -29.99 -36.30 -45.17
N LEU A 165 -28.99 -36.04 -46.02
CA LEU A 165 -29.03 -36.44 -47.43
C LEU A 165 -29.03 -37.96 -47.59
N LEU A 166 -28.17 -38.67 -46.84
CA LEU A 166 -28.11 -40.13 -46.85
C LEU A 166 -29.42 -40.74 -46.33
N SER A 167 -30.00 -40.20 -45.25
CA SER A 167 -31.30 -40.60 -44.71
C SER A 167 -32.41 -40.49 -45.75
N LYS A 168 -32.47 -39.37 -46.48
CA LYS A 168 -33.45 -39.17 -47.57
C LYS A 168 -33.27 -40.20 -48.69
N ASN A 169 -32.03 -40.47 -49.08
CA ASN A 169 -31.74 -41.46 -50.11
C ASN A 169 -32.09 -42.89 -49.65
N LEU A 170 -31.77 -43.22 -48.40
CA LEU A 170 -32.12 -44.49 -47.77
C LEU A 170 -33.63 -44.69 -47.74
N HIS A 171 -34.38 -43.65 -47.35
CA HIS A 171 -35.84 -43.68 -47.35
C HIS A 171 -36.43 -43.94 -48.75
N LYS A 172 -35.91 -43.26 -49.78
CA LYS A 172 -36.30 -43.49 -51.19
C LYS A 172 -36.01 -44.94 -51.62
N SER A 173 -34.83 -45.46 -51.28
CA SER A 173 -34.45 -46.85 -51.58
C SER A 173 -35.37 -47.85 -50.88
N ASN A 174 -35.67 -47.65 -49.59
CA ASN A 174 -36.58 -48.48 -48.83
C ASN A 174 -37.99 -48.50 -49.41
N LYS A 175 -38.49 -47.33 -49.84
CA LYS A 175 -39.77 -47.24 -50.53
C LYS A 175 -39.79 -48.08 -51.80
N ARG A 176 -38.72 -48.03 -52.60
CA ARG A 176 -38.60 -48.82 -53.83
C ARG A 176 -38.49 -50.31 -53.58
N ILE A 177 -37.72 -50.72 -52.57
CA ILE A 177 -37.62 -52.11 -52.11
C ILE A 177 -39.00 -52.63 -51.69
N LYS A 178 -39.77 -51.82 -50.94
CA LYS A 178 -41.13 -52.17 -50.54
C LYS A 178 -42.03 -52.37 -51.75
N SER A 179 -42.04 -51.44 -52.71
CA SER A 179 -42.83 -51.61 -53.95
C SER A 179 -42.46 -52.87 -54.73
N LEU A 180 -41.16 -53.15 -54.89
CA LEU A 180 -40.71 -54.38 -55.56
C LEU A 180 -41.08 -55.66 -54.78
N LYS A 181 -41.10 -55.58 -53.45
CA LYS A 181 -41.52 -56.68 -52.58
C LYS A 181 -43.03 -56.95 -52.73
N ASP A 182 -43.83 -55.90 -52.73
CA ASP A 182 -45.28 -55.98 -52.93
C ASP A 182 -45.59 -56.55 -54.34
N GLU A 183 -44.86 -56.13 -55.38
CA GLU A 183 -44.95 -56.70 -56.74
C GLU A 183 -44.56 -58.19 -56.78
N LEU A 184 -43.50 -58.59 -56.08
CA LEU A 184 -43.05 -59.99 -56.01
C LEU A 184 -44.08 -60.87 -55.28
N ASP A 185 -44.66 -60.36 -54.20
CA ASP A 185 -45.67 -61.08 -53.42
C ASP A 185 -46.99 -61.20 -54.22
N ALA A 186 -47.32 -60.22 -55.07
CA ALA A 186 -48.43 -60.32 -56.02
C ALA A 186 -48.21 -61.35 -57.14
N LEU A 187 -46.96 -61.61 -57.51
CA LEU A 187 -46.59 -62.66 -58.49
C LEU A 187 -46.46 -64.05 -57.87
N LYS A 188 -46.53 -64.17 -56.54
CA LYS A 188 -46.45 -65.46 -55.85
C LYS A 188 -47.82 -66.14 -55.94
N PRO A 189 -47.96 -67.28 -56.63
CA PRO A 189 -49.25 -67.94 -56.76
C PRO A 189 -49.69 -68.44 -55.38
N ALA A 190 -50.88 -68.02 -54.95
CA ALA A 190 -51.62 -68.74 -53.92
C ALA A 190 -51.81 -70.16 -54.47
N GLY A 191 -51.29 -71.16 -53.76
CA GLY A 191 -51.32 -72.54 -54.24
C GLY A 191 -52.74 -72.95 -54.61
N ASN A 192 -53.00 -73.12 -55.90
CA ASN A 192 -53.27 -74.43 -56.48
C ASN A 192 -53.35 -74.38 -58.01
N GLN A 193 -52.64 -75.35 -58.60
CA GLN A 193 -52.84 -76.03 -59.89
C GLN A 193 -52.45 -75.33 -61.21
N ASP A 194 -51.52 -76.05 -61.86
CA ASP A 194 -51.46 -76.44 -63.26
C ASP A 194 -50.90 -75.52 -64.36
N SER A 195 -50.44 -76.22 -65.38
CA SER A 195 -49.21 -76.02 -66.14
C SER A 195 -49.38 -75.16 -67.39
N THR A 196 -48.48 -74.19 -67.63
CA THR A 196 -47.75 -73.98 -68.91
C THR A 196 -46.83 -72.75 -68.82
N PHE A 197 -45.51 -72.97 -68.65
CA PHE A 197 -44.52 -71.90 -68.58
C PHE A 197 -43.90 -71.61 -69.95
N THR A 198 -44.00 -70.35 -70.41
CA THR A 198 -43.26 -69.85 -71.60
C THR A 198 -41.84 -69.38 -71.23
N PRO A 199 -40.83 -69.54 -72.10
CA PRO A 199 -39.41 -69.31 -71.75
C PRO A 199 -39.03 -67.85 -71.46
N LYS A 200 -39.82 -66.87 -71.91
CA LYS A 200 -39.53 -65.43 -71.74
C LYS A 200 -39.75 -64.91 -70.31
N SER A 201 -40.56 -65.61 -69.49
CA SER A 201 -40.87 -65.20 -68.11
C SER A 201 -39.69 -65.44 -67.15
N ARG A 202 -38.98 -66.58 -67.27
CA ARG A 202 -37.82 -66.90 -66.40
C ARG A 202 -36.66 -65.92 -66.54
N TYR A 203 -36.41 -65.40 -67.75
CA TYR A 203 -35.31 -64.48 -68.02
C TYR A 203 -35.56 -63.07 -67.45
N ARG A 204 -36.84 -62.65 -67.43
CA ARG A 204 -37.26 -61.36 -66.84
C ARG A 204 -37.17 -61.40 -65.31
N ASP A 205 -37.62 -62.50 -64.70
CA ASP A 205 -37.56 -62.72 -63.24
C ASP A 205 -36.13 -62.83 -62.70
N GLN A 206 -35.22 -63.49 -63.42
CA GLN A 206 -33.81 -63.55 -63.03
C GLN A 206 -33.13 -62.18 -63.03
N ASN A 207 -33.48 -61.30 -63.98
CA ASN A 207 -32.95 -59.94 -64.04
C ASN A 207 -33.45 -59.07 -62.87
N PHE A 208 -34.74 -59.14 -62.55
CA PHE A 208 -35.29 -58.44 -61.37
C PHE A 208 -34.70 -58.96 -60.06
N LYS A 209 -34.51 -60.27 -59.93
CA LYS A 209 -33.90 -60.87 -58.74
C LYS A 209 -32.45 -60.44 -58.56
N SER A 210 -31.65 -60.46 -59.62
CA SER A 210 -30.25 -59.96 -59.58
C SER A 210 -30.21 -58.49 -59.19
N LYS A 211 -31.04 -57.65 -59.83
CA LYS A 211 -31.11 -56.22 -59.55
C LYS A 211 -31.57 -55.91 -58.12
N TYR A 212 -32.45 -56.74 -57.56
CA TYR A 212 -32.85 -56.67 -56.15
C TYR A 212 -31.70 -57.02 -55.20
N TYR A 213 -30.94 -58.09 -55.50
CA TYR A 213 -29.78 -58.47 -54.68
C TYR A 213 -28.66 -57.42 -54.72
N ASP A 214 -28.37 -56.86 -55.89
CA ASP A 214 -27.40 -55.78 -56.04
C ASP A 214 -27.84 -54.52 -55.29
N LEU A 215 -29.10 -54.11 -55.44
CA LEU A 215 -29.65 -52.96 -54.71
C LEU A 215 -29.68 -53.19 -53.19
N ASN A 216 -29.95 -54.42 -52.74
CA ASN A 216 -29.93 -54.80 -51.33
C ASN A 216 -28.50 -54.83 -50.76
N LYS A 217 -27.50 -55.20 -51.58
CA LYS A 217 -26.09 -55.12 -51.22
C LYS A 217 -25.65 -53.67 -51.06
N ASP A 218 -26.01 -52.80 -52.00
CA ASP A 218 -25.73 -51.36 -51.92
C ASP A 218 -26.45 -50.71 -50.74
N HIS A 219 -27.70 -51.11 -50.47
CA HIS A 219 -28.45 -50.66 -49.30
C HIS A 219 -27.74 -51.03 -47.99
N ARG A 220 -27.24 -52.26 -47.90
CA ARG A 220 -26.48 -52.74 -46.73
C ARG A 220 -25.17 -51.95 -46.58
N ALA A 221 -24.46 -51.71 -47.67
CA ALA A 221 -23.24 -50.89 -47.67
C ALA A 221 -23.51 -49.43 -47.28
N LEU A 222 -24.64 -48.84 -47.69
CA LEU A 222 -25.06 -47.51 -47.24
C LEU A 222 -25.39 -47.48 -45.75
N LYS A 223 -26.09 -48.51 -45.25
CA LYS A 223 -26.43 -48.65 -43.84
C LYS A 223 -25.18 -48.77 -42.98
N ASP A 224 -24.20 -49.56 -43.40
CA ASP A 224 -22.92 -49.69 -42.72
C ASP A 224 -22.15 -48.35 -42.72
N LYS A 225 -22.12 -47.63 -43.84
CA LYS A 225 -21.54 -46.28 -43.90
C LYS A 225 -22.27 -45.30 -42.99
N MET A 226 -23.59 -45.40 -42.87
CA MET A 226 -24.39 -44.56 -42.01
C MET A 226 -24.11 -44.84 -40.53
N SER A 227 -24.06 -46.11 -40.12
CA SER A 227 -23.66 -46.49 -38.76
C SER A 227 -22.20 -46.12 -38.45
N GLN A 228 -21.30 -46.17 -39.43
CA GLN A 228 -19.92 -45.67 -39.27
C GLN A 228 -19.88 -44.15 -39.09
N LEU A 229 -20.73 -43.39 -39.79
CA LEU A 229 -20.82 -41.95 -39.64
C LEU A 229 -21.47 -41.56 -38.32
N GLU A 230 -22.53 -42.26 -37.88
CA GLU A 230 -23.14 -42.10 -36.57
C GLU A 230 -22.14 -42.38 -35.44
N LYS A 231 -21.37 -43.47 -35.54
CA LYS A 231 -20.30 -43.76 -34.59
C LYS A 231 -19.22 -42.67 -34.57
N LYS A 232 -18.79 -42.18 -35.74
CA LYS A 232 -17.85 -41.04 -35.83
C LYS A 232 -18.45 -39.75 -35.29
N PHE A 233 -19.74 -39.53 -35.45
CA PHE A 233 -20.46 -38.38 -34.93
C PHE A 233 -20.54 -38.45 -33.40
N ILE A 234 -20.84 -39.62 -32.84
CA ILE A 234 -20.80 -39.89 -31.40
C ILE A 234 -19.38 -39.68 -30.87
N ASP A 235 -18.36 -40.23 -31.54
CA ASP A 235 -16.95 -40.04 -31.16
C ASP A 235 -16.51 -38.56 -31.23
N LEU A 236 -17.01 -37.79 -32.18
CA LEU A 236 -16.74 -36.35 -32.30
C LEU A 236 -17.53 -35.53 -31.27
N THR A 237 -18.71 -35.98 -30.87
CA THR A 237 -19.59 -35.33 -29.88
C THR A 237 -19.14 -35.64 -28.44
N LEU A 238 -18.62 -36.84 -28.21
CA LEU A 238 -18.01 -37.28 -26.95
C LEU A 238 -16.52 -36.91 -26.85
N LYS A 239 -15.89 -36.41 -27.93
CA LYS A 239 -14.59 -35.72 -27.90
C LYS A 239 -14.72 -34.25 -27.50
N THR A 240 -15.55 -33.98 -26.50
CA THR A 240 -15.13 -33.07 -25.42
C THR A 240 -14.12 -33.86 -24.57
N PRO A 241 -13.01 -33.26 -24.12
CA PRO A 241 -11.76 -34.00 -23.92
C PRO A 241 -11.88 -35.02 -22.78
N SER A 242 -11.81 -36.30 -23.13
CA SER A 242 -11.31 -37.35 -22.24
C SER A 242 -10.52 -38.39 -23.04
N PRO A 243 -9.37 -38.86 -22.53
CA PRO A 243 -8.22 -39.20 -23.34
C PRO A 243 -8.08 -40.71 -23.57
N SER A 244 -7.51 -41.07 -24.72
CA SER A 244 -6.94 -42.40 -24.92
C SER A 244 -5.60 -42.27 -25.63
N SER A 245 -4.60 -41.87 -24.85
CA SER A 245 -3.16 -42.15 -25.07
C SER A 245 -2.54 -42.46 -23.70
N SER A 246 -2.79 -43.69 -23.27
CA SER A 246 -2.74 -44.21 -21.88
C SER A 246 -1.34 -44.50 -21.31
N SER A 247 -0.32 -43.70 -21.63
CA SER A 247 0.98 -43.82 -20.93
C SER A 247 1.65 -42.47 -20.61
N LEU A 248 1.45 -41.44 -21.43
CA LEU A 248 1.95 -40.09 -21.15
C LEU A 248 0.94 -39.23 -20.39
N VAL A 249 -0.35 -39.40 -20.66
CA VAL A 249 -1.43 -38.58 -20.07
C VAL A 249 -1.60 -38.83 -18.57
N SER A 250 -1.36 -40.05 -18.07
CA SER A 250 -1.53 -40.39 -16.65
C SER A 250 -0.50 -39.72 -15.72
N LYS A 251 0.68 -39.36 -16.22
CA LYS A 251 1.68 -38.58 -15.46
C LYS A 251 1.30 -37.10 -15.41
N THR A 252 0.88 -36.53 -16.54
CA THR A 252 0.47 -35.13 -16.63
C THR A 252 -0.82 -34.87 -15.87
N GLU A 253 -1.78 -35.80 -15.90
CA GLU A 253 -3.05 -35.72 -15.20
C GLU A 253 -2.86 -35.82 -13.67
N LYS A 254 -2.02 -36.76 -13.20
CA LYS A 254 -1.63 -36.82 -11.79
C LYS A 254 -0.87 -35.58 -11.32
N SER A 255 0.00 -35.03 -12.17
CA SER A 255 0.73 -33.79 -11.88
C SER A 255 -0.19 -32.56 -11.88
N LEU A 256 -1.20 -32.52 -12.73
CA LEU A 256 -2.21 -31.47 -12.72
C LEU A 256 -3.08 -31.58 -11.47
N GLN A 257 -3.47 -32.80 -11.10
CA GLN A 257 -4.30 -33.07 -9.93
C GLN A 257 -3.57 -32.74 -8.63
N SER A 258 -2.27 -33.02 -8.53
CA SER A 258 -1.45 -32.58 -7.39
C SER A 258 -1.30 -31.06 -7.33
N ASN A 259 -1.17 -30.39 -8.49
CA ASN A 259 -1.09 -28.93 -8.53
C ASN A 259 -2.43 -28.27 -8.16
N ILE A 260 -3.56 -28.85 -8.58
CA ILE A 260 -4.90 -28.39 -8.19
C ILE A 260 -5.08 -28.54 -6.67
N GLN A 261 -4.75 -29.70 -6.09
CA GLN A 261 -4.82 -29.89 -4.63
C GLN A 261 -3.92 -28.92 -3.86
N LEU A 262 -2.74 -28.60 -4.41
CA LEU A 262 -1.84 -27.62 -3.80
C LEU A 262 -2.44 -26.21 -3.83
N LEU A 263 -3.02 -25.81 -4.96
CA LEU A 263 -3.68 -24.53 -5.12
C LEU A 263 -4.93 -24.41 -4.24
N GLU A 264 -5.72 -25.49 -4.11
CA GLU A 264 -6.87 -25.55 -3.20
C GLU A 264 -6.43 -25.38 -1.74
N LYS A 265 -5.34 -26.05 -1.33
CA LYS A 265 -4.78 -25.89 0.02
C LYS A 265 -4.25 -24.48 0.28
N GLN A 266 -3.58 -23.89 -0.72
CA GLN A 266 -3.11 -22.50 -0.64
C GLN A 266 -4.29 -21.52 -0.55
N LEU A 267 -5.33 -21.71 -1.37
CA LEU A 267 -6.55 -20.92 -1.34
C LEU A 267 -7.23 -21.01 0.02
N HIS A 268 -7.37 -22.21 0.57
CA HIS A 268 -7.97 -22.40 1.89
C HIS A 268 -7.17 -21.70 3.00
N THR A 269 -5.84 -21.83 2.96
CA THR A 269 -4.94 -21.14 3.90
C THR A 269 -5.07 -19.62 3.77
N SER A 270 -5.19 -19.09 2.54
CA SER A 270 -5.38 -17.67 2.29
C SER A 270 -6.72 -17.17 2.82
N ILE A 271 -7.80 -17.91 2.59
CA ILE A 271 -9.15 -17.58 3.09
C ILE A 271 -9.16 -17.58 4.62
N THR A 272 -8.51 -18.55 5.27
CA THR A 272 -8.44 -18.56 6.75
C THR A 272 -7.66 -17.36 7.28
N LYS A 273 -6.55 -16.98 6.65
CA LYS A 273 -5.79 -15.77 7.04
C LYS A 273 -6.61 -14.50 6.83
N GLU A 274 -7.33 -14.40 5.73
CA GLU A 274 -8.23 -13.29 5.45
C GLU A 274 -9.33 -13.20 6.52
N GLN A 275 -9.92 -14.33 6.92
CA GLN A 275 -10.92 -14.36 8.00
C GLN A 275 -10.35 -13.91 9.35
N GLU A 276 -9.11 -14.28 9.69
CA GLU A 276 -8.44 -13.80 10.92
C GLU A 276 -8.14 -12.30 10.86
N LEU A 277 -7.65 -11.81 9.72
CA LEU A 277 -7.42 -10.37 9.52
C LEU A 277 -8.72 -9.57 9.62
N VAL A 278 -9.83 -10.07 9.06
CA VAL A 278 -11.14 -9.43 9.19
C VAL A 278 -11.54 -9.33 10.66
N LYS A 279 -11.34 -10.38 11.47
CA LYS A 279 -11.61 -10.33 12.91
C LYS A 279 -10.75 -9.29 13.64
N GLU A 280 -9.46 -9.21 13.30
CA GLU A 280 -8.57 -8.21 13.90
C GLU A 280 -8.98 -6.79 13.52
N VAL A 281 -9.32 -6.54 12.26
CA VAL A 281 -9.82 -5.23 11.79
C VAL A 281 -11.08 -4.84 12.55
N THR A 282 -12.06 -5.73 12.68
CA THR A 282 -13.28 -5.45 13.46
C THR A 282 -12.97 -5.18 14.93
N ARG A 283 -11.98 -5.88 15.52
CA ARG A 283 -11.54 -5.59 16.89
C ARG A 283 -10.91 -4.19 17.00
N PHE A 284 -10.09 -3.80 16.03
CA PHE A 284 -9.49 -2.46 16.02
C PHE A 284 -10.53 -1.36 15.82
N GLU A 285 -11.51 -1.55 14.94
CA GLU A 285 -12.64 -0.62 14.78
C GLU A 285 -13.42 -0.45 16.09
N GLN A 286 -13.65 -1.53 16.84
CA GLN A 286 -14.31 -1.45 18.14
C GLN A 286 -13.48 -0.65 19.16
N LEU A 287 -12.17 -0.91 19.24
CA LEU A 287 -11.26 -0.18 20.12
C LEU A 287 -11.18 1.32 19.76
N GLU A 288 -11.19 1.65 18.47
CA GLU A 288 -11.23 3.03 17.99
C GLU A 288 -12.52 3.72 18.44
N GLN A 289 -13.68 3.06 18.29
CA GLN A 289 -14.96 3.60 18.76
C GLN A 289 -14.98 3.84 20.27
N ASP A 290 -14.44 2.91 21.05
CA ASP A 290 -14.35 3.02 22.51
C ASP A 290 -13.43 4.19 22.91
N ALA A 291 -12.27 4.33 22.27
CA ALA A 291 -11.35 5.45 22.51
C ALA A 291 -11.96 6.80 22.14
N VAL A 292 -12.71 6.87 21.03
CA VAL A 292 -13.45 8.08 20.62
C VAL A 292 -14.52 8.44 21.66
N LYS A 293 -15.22 7.45 22.20
CA LYS A 293 -16.21 7.66 23.26
C LYS A 293 -15.54 8.19 24.54
N GLU A 294 -14.45 7.57 24.98
CA GLU A 294 -13.70 8.00 26.16
C GLU A 294 -13.16 9.43 25.99
N LYS A 295 -12.63 9.77 24.80
CA LYS A 295 -12.20 11.14 24.48
C LYS A 295 -13.34 12.15 24.62
N LYS A 296 -14.55 11.83 24.14
CA LYS A 296 -15.72 12.71 24.29
C LYS A 296 -16.10 12.90 25.76
N GLU A 297 -16.06 11.84 26.56
CA GLU A 297 -16.33 11.92 28.00
C GLU A 297 -15.30 12.79 28.72
N LEU A 298 -14.02 12.66 28.39
CA LEU A 298 -12.94 13.50 28.93
C LEU A 298 -13.09 14.96 28.51
N GLN A 299 -13.44 15.23 27.25
CA GLN A 299 -13.73 16.59 26.77
C GLN A 299 -14.91 17.22 27.51
N ALA A 300 -15.98 16.46 27.77
CA ALA A 300 -17.11 16.94 28.57
C ALA A 300 -16.71 17.25 30.02
N LYS A 301 -15.87 16.40 30.63
CA LYS A 301 -15.33 16.64 31.99
C LYS A 301 -14.46 17.90 32.02
N LEU A 302 -13.60 18.10 31.02
CA LEU A 302 -12.76 19.28 30.89
C LEU A 302 -13.61 20.56 30.78
N ALA A 303 -14.59 20.57 29.87
CA ALA A 303 -15.49 21.72 29.71
C ALA A 303 -16.25 22.06 31.00
N ASN A 304 -16.67 21.05 31.77
CA ASN A 304 -17.30 21.26 33.07
C ASN A 304 -16.32 21.82 34.12
N ALA A 305 -15.07 21.33 34.13
CA ALA A 305 -14.03 21.85 35.01
C ALA A 305 -13.70 23.32 34.68
N GLU A 306 -13.55 23.66 33.40
CA GLU A 306 -13.33 25.03 32.92
C GLU A 306 -14.49 25.95 33.30
N ALA A 307 -15.74 25.50 33.12
CA ALA A 307 -16.93 26.26 33.54
C ALA A 307 -16.96 26.51 35.05
N LYS A 308 -16.47 25.54 35.84
CA LYS A 308 -16.37 25.65 37.30
C LYS A 308 -15.25 26.62 37.73
N VAL A 309 -14.10 26.58 37.07
CA VAL A 309 -13.00 27.53 37.28
C VAL A 309 -13.47 28.96 36.97
N ALA A 310 -14.08 29.17 35.79
CA ALA A 310 -14.61 30.48 35.40
C ALA A 310 -15.68 31.01 36.36
N SER A 311 -16.43 30.12 37.03
CA SER A 311 -17.43 30.51 38.03
C SER A 311 -16.80 30.87 39.38
N LEU A 312 -15.67 30.25 39.75
CA LEU A 312 -14.90 30.59 40.95
C LEU A 312 -14.14 31.92 40.78
N GLU A 313 -13.58 32.18 39.60
CA GLU A 313 -12.91 33.44 39.27
C GLU A 313 -13.89 34.63 39.37
N ARG A 314 -15.11 34.49 38.85
CA ARG A 314 -16.17 35.52 38.99
C ARG A 314 -16.66 35.70 40.43
N GLY A 315 -16.50 34.72 41.30
CA GLY A 315 -16.85 34.80 42.72
C GLY A 315 -15.74 35.40 43.59
N GLY A 316 -14.51 35.52 43.07
CA GLY A 316 -13.36 36.11 43.76
C GLY A 316 -13.37 37.64 43.81
N ASP A 317 -14.01 38.29 42.83
CA ASP A 317 -14.03 39.76 42.69
C ASP A 317 -15.05 40.49 43.58
N GLN A 318 -15.82 39.79 44.44
CA GLN A 318 -16.83 40.41 45.31
C GLN A 318 -16.48 40.42 46.81
N LYS A 319 -15.23 40.16 47.20
CA LYS A 319 -14.83 40.12 48.63
C LYS A 319 -13.92 41.26 49.10
N ASP A 320 -13.70 42.30 48.31
CA ASP A 320 -12.87 43.44 48.73
C ASP A 320 -13.56 44.79 48.50
N GLU A 321 -14.74 44.97 49.09
CA GLU A 321 -15.32 46.30 49.30
C GLU A 321 -16.04 46.34 50.64
N SER A 322 -15.27 46.60 51.70
CA SER A 322 -15.79 46.97 53.02
C SER A 322 -16.12 48.47 53.01
N PRO A 323 -17.36 48.91 53.27
CA PRO A 323 -17.67 50.33 53.32
C PRO A 323 -17.16 50.94 54.64
N ARG A 324 -16.30 51.96 54.53
CA ARG A 324 -15.97 52.87 55.64
C ARG A 324 -17.21 53.71 55.95
N GLN A 325 -17.76 53.57 57.16
CA GLN A 325 -18.74 54.50 57.71
C GLN A 325 -17.99 55.73 58.25
N GLU A 326 -18.12 56.85 57.53
CA GLU A 326 -17.79 58.18 58.03
C GLU A 326 -18.80 58.57 59.12
N THR A 327 -18.29 58.90 60.30
CA THR A 327 -19.05 59.51 61.39
C THR A 327 -18.82 61.01 61.30
N GLU A 328 -19.81 61.74 60.77
CA GLU A 328 -19.86 63.20 60.85
C GLU A 328 -20.13 63.65 62.28
N CYS A 329 -19.19 64.44 62.83
CA CYS A 329 -19.31 65.16 64.08
C CYS A 329 -20.33 66.30 63.96
N LEU A 330 -21.36 66.26 64.82
CA LEU A 330 -22.17 67.41 65.20
C LEU A 330 -21.40 68.26 66.24
N LEU A 331 -20.95 69.44 65.84
CA LEU A 331 -20.68 70.59 66.70
C LEU A 331 -21.11 71.85 65.94
N GLY A 332 -22.20 72.48 66.40
CA GLY A 332 -22.74 73.74 65.84
C GLY A 332 -24.25 73.73 65.76
#